data_AF-A0AAD4MCI7-F1
#
_entry.id   AF-A0AAD4MCI7-F1
#
_cell.length_a   1.000
_cell.length_b   1.000
_cell.length_c   1.000
_cell.angle_alpha   90.00
_cell.angle_beta   90.00
_cell.angle_gamma   90.00
#
_symmetry.space_group_name_H-M   'P 1'
#
loop_
_entity.id
_entity.type
_entity.pdbx_description
1 polymer ?
#
loop_
_entity_poly.entity_id
_entity_poly.type
_entity_poly.pdbx_seq_one_letter_code
_entity_poly.pdbx_strand_id
1 'polypeptide(L)'
;MAAIAKAAILQPQSPSPFAALLRRSKFASYDPTIGQLYTTHDGNAHRGNWGFKRPLALRKRDKFITVEAVDSPEQQTEWTSRESEARFIQRWGEVATEPNVREAWERHYMNSRPVHQAELAKEDESGNIIDPAVQRQADESPSKRQYVASGPLVSAMGPRQFTRYLDKLRQQRPEFLSFLSEEATHARTDRVASQHHLIAPSAYEESALGSAEMVRRRFLQRQSHALYEDPNSCAIEQRPHRNGGLSYAHTSQLTHFFTTNEQPGRFIESQDSEGRPSVGVSIAGMAASLKTLTNHHETGSQFRVVDSVLKQAPKVVSARPRGLDGAIIEATVEDAVNLHMTRANPFPPGTRAYIAHAQRIVPLKGKRSMTTPKPKSQRKAVTETGTTTTKELLSTLRTIINTLPSSKDQES
;
A
#
# COMPACT_ATOMS: atom_id res chain seq x y z
N MET A 1 -57.51 6.59 -29.91
CA MET A 1 -56.32 5.98 -30.53
C MET A 1 -55.17 6.97 -30.42
N ALA A 2 -54.32 6.84 -29.40
CA ALA A 2 -53.16 7.70 -29.19
C ALA A 2 -51.94 7.06 -29.85
N ALA A 3 -51.38 7.73 -30.85
CA ALA A 3 -50.18 7.28 -31.55
C ALA A 3 -48.96 7.48 -30.64
N ILE A 4 -48.34 6.36 -30.23
CA ILE A 4 -47.07 6.35 -29.50
C ILE A 4 -45.97 6.67 -30.52
N ALA A 5 -45.45 7.89 -30.48
CA ALA A 5 -44.31 8.32 -31.26
C ALA A 5 -43.06 7.57 -30.76
N LYS A 6 -42.62 6.59 -31.55
CA LYS A 6 -41.38 5.83 -31.32
C LYS A 6 -40.21 6.77 -31.61
N ALA A 7 -39.58 7.32 -30.57
CA ALA A 7 -38.38 8.13 -30.70
C ALA A 7 -37.28 7.28 -31.36
N ALA A 8 -36.98 7.57 -32.63
CA ALA A 8 -35.88 6.96 -33.34
C ALA A 8 -34.58 7.32 -32.62
N ILE A 9 -33.89 6.31 -32.10
CA ILE A 9 -32.55 6.43 -31.54
C ILE A 9 -31.66 6.93 -32.68
N LEU A 10 -31.39 8.23 -32.70
CA LEU A 10 -30.45 8.86 -33.63
C LEU A 10 -29.10 8.17 -33.45
N GLN A 11 -28.72 7.34 -34.42
CA GLN A 11 -27.37 6.82 -34.48
C GLN A 11 -26.41 8.01 -34.45
N PRO A 12 -25.40 8.02 -33.56
CA PRO A 12 -24.44 9.12 -33.54
C PRO A 12 -23.81 9.20 -34.93
N GLN A 13 -23.91 10.36 -35.57
CA GLN A 13 -23.29 10.59 -36.88
C GLN A 13 -21.82 10.20 -36.81
N SER A 14 -21.33 9.51 -37.84
CA SER A 14 -19.93 9.10 -37.88
C SER A 14 -19.05 10.34 -37.78
N PRO A 15 -18.08 10.37 -36.85
CA PRO A 15 -17.24 11.54 -36.66
C PRO A 15 -16.45 11.81 -37.94
N SER A 16 -16.19 13.09 -38.22
CA SER A 16 -15.36 13.47 -39.36
C SER A 16 -13.98 12.80 -39.27
N PRO A 17 -13.31 12.50 -40.41
CA PRO A 17 -12.00 11.86 -40.39
C PRO A 17 -10.99 12.68 -39.59
N PHE A 18 -11.06 14.02 -39.67
CA PHE A 18 -10.23 14.92 -38.86
C PHE A 18 -10.49 14.76 -37.35
N ALA A 19 -11.75 14.67 -36.91
CA ALA A 19 -12.07 14.47 -35.50
C ALA A 19 -11.52 13.14 -34.98
N ALA A 20 -11.56 12.08 -35.80
CA ALA A 20 -10.95 10.81 -35.47
C ALA A 20 -9.40 10.90 -35.36
N LEU A 21 -8.75 11.65 -36.27
CA LEU A 21 -7.31 11.93 -36.21
C LEU A 21 -6.93 12.74 -34.97
N LEU A 22 -7.72 13.75 -34.63
CA LEU A 22 -7.45 14.61 -33.48
C LEU A 22 -7.58 13.81 -32.18
N ARG A 23 -8.64 13.00 -32.02
CA ARG A 23 -8.85 12.14 -30.84
C ARG A 23 -7.71 11.17 -30.58
N ARG A 24 -7.07 10.65 -31.63
CA ARG A 24 -5.91 9.74 -31.52
C ARG A 24 -4.55 10.44 -31.47
N SER A 25 -4.52 11.76 -31.59
CA SER A 25 -3.27 12.51 -31.58
C SER A 25 -2.67 12.57 -30.18
N LYS A 26 -1.34 12.64 -30.09
CA LYS A 26 -0.64 12.81 -28.79
C LYS A 26 -0.95 14.15 -28.12
N PHE A 27 -1.40 15.14 -28.90
CA PHE A 27 -1.82 16.43 -28.36
C PHE A 27 -3.17 16.33 -27.66
N ALA A 28 -4.08 15.44 -28.10
CA ALA A 28 -5.38 15.27 -27.46
C ALA A 28 -5.32 14.60 -26.08
N SER A 29 -4.20 13.97 -25.72
CA SER A 29 -3.99 13.48 -24.34
C SER A 29 -3.55 14.59 -23.37
N TYR A 30 -3.26 15.79 -23.86
CA TYR A 30 -2.91 16.92 -23.00
C TYR A 30 -4.14 17.38 -22.21
N ASP A 31 -4.01 17.37 -20.88
CA ASP A 31 -4.97 17.92 -19.94
C ASP A 31 -4.21 18.75 -18.91
N PRO A 32 -4.51 20.06 -18.75
CA PRO A 32 -3.82 20.91 -17.79
C PRO A 32 -4.03 20.49 -16.32
N THR A 33 -5.07 19.70 -16.03
CA THR A 33 -5.32 19.17 -14.69
C THR A 33 -4.44 17.97 -14.34
N ILE A 34 -3.75 17.40 -15.33
CA ILE A 34 -2.86 16.25 -15.17
C ILE A 34 -1.42 16.76 -15.22
N GLY A 35 -0.65 16.47 -14.17
CA GLY A 35 0.80 16.76 -14.12
C GLY A 35 1.63 15.83 -15.01
N GLN A 36 1.31 15.76 -16.29
CA GLN A 36 1.97 14.88 -17.24
C GLN A 36 3.34 15.42 -17.63
N LEU A 37 4.36 14.56 -17.55
CA LEU A 37 5.70 14.88 -18.00
C LEU A 37 5.84 14.61 -19.50
N TYR A 38 6.38 15.59 -20.22
CA TYR A 38 6.71 15.53 -21.64
C TYR A 38 8.22 15.49 -21.81
N THR A 39 8.67 14.74 -22.82
CA THR A 39 10.06 14.64 -23.23
C THR A 39 10.18 14.78 -24.75
N THR A 40 11.34 15.22 -25.21
CA THR A 40 11.67 15.32 -26.63
C THR A 40 13.02 14.70 -26.90
N HIS A 41 13.19 14.24 -28.14
CA HIS A 41 14.41 13.57 -28.54
C HIS A 41 15.09 14.29 -29.70
N ASP A 42 16.40 14.11 -29.76
CA ASP A 42 17.26 14.42 -30.90
C ASP A 42 17.14 15.85 -31.49
N GLY A 43 16.89 16.00 -32.80
CA GLY A 43 16.89 17.29 -33.49
C GLY A 43 15.72 18.20 -33.11
N ASN A 44 14.61 17.62 -32.64
CA ASN A 44 13.48 18.38 -32.12
C ASN A 44 13.84 19.09 -30.82
N ALA A 45 14.54 18.40 -29.90
CA ALA A 45 15.05 19.01 -28.68
C ALA A 45 16.02 20.17 -28.98
N HIS A 46 16.89 20.04 -29.98
CA HIS A 46 17.82 21.12 -30.37
C HIS A 46 17.09 22.37 -30.92
N ARG A 47 15.97 22.17 -31.62
CA ARG A 47 15.12 23.25 -32.15
C ARG A 47 14.15 23.81 -31.10
N GLY A 48 14.08 23.21 -29.92
CA GLY A 48 13.06 23.53 -28.92
C GLY A 48 11.65 23.12 -29.38
N ASN A 49 11.51 22.14 -30.28
CA ASN A 49 10.22 21.63 -30.71
C ASN A 49 9.76 20.52 -29.76
N TRP A 50 8.69 20.80 -29.01
CA TRP A 50 8.08 19.88 -28.04
C TRP A 50 6.76 19.27 -28.48
N GLY A 51 6.36 19.49 -29.74
CA GLY A 51 5.05 19.05 -30.24
C GLY A 51 3.88 19.90 -29.72
N PHE A 52 4.17 21.04 -29.11
CA PHE A 52 3.19 22.06 -28.72
C PHE A 52 3.08 23.16 -29.79
N LYS A 53 2.17 24.11 -29.57
CA LYS A 53 1.85 25.19 -30.51
C LYS A 53 3.06 26.03 -30.93
N ARG A 54 4.01 26.27 -30.01
CA ARG A 54 5.20 27.11 -30.23
C ARG A 54 6.45 26.39 -29.73
N PRO A 55 7.64 26.63 -30.32
CA PRO A 55 8.89 26.09 -29.80
C PRO A 55 9.26 26.76 -28.48
N LEU A 56 9.81 25.98 -27.55
CA LEU A 56 10.25 26.46 -26.25
C LEU A 56 11.70 26.97 -26.32
N ALA A 57 12.05 27.89 -25.41
CA ALA A 57 13.42 28.37 -25.25
C ALA A 57 14.38 27.25 -24.79
N LEU A 58 13.86 26.14 -24.30
CA LEU A 58 14.62 24.98 -23.84
C LEU A 58 15.16 24.15 -25.03
N ARG A 59 16.43 24.39 -25.38
CA ARG A 59 17.16 23.70 -26.47
C ARG A 59 18.14 22.66 -25.97
N LYS A 60 17.72 21.79 -25.04
CA LYS A 60 18.56 20.74 -24.45
C LYS A 60 17.88 19.38 -24.59
N ARG A 61 18.68 18.34 -24.85
CA ARG A 61 18.23 16.94 -24.90
C ARG A 61 17.91 16.42 -23.49
N ASP A 62 17.10 15.37 -23.44
CA ASP A 62 16.77 14.60 -22.22
C ASP A 62 16.26 15.47 -21.07
N LYS A 63 15.45 16.47 -21.43
CA LYS A 63 14.74 17.30 -20.46
C LYS A 63 13.31 16.84 -20.32
N PHE A 64 12.79 17.05 -19.12
CA PHE A 64 11.42 16.70 -18.75
C PHE A 64 10.70 17.98 -18.33
N ILE A 65 9.55 18.23 -18.94
CA ILE A 65 8.74 19.42 -18.67
C ILE A 65 7.30 19.02 -18.36
N THR A 66 6.64 19.82 -17.52
CA THR A 66 5.19 19.85 -17.42
C THR A 66 4.68 21.12 -18.09
N VAL A 67 3.54 21.04 -18.77
CA VAL A 67 2.91 22.18 -19.44
C VAL A 67 1.62 22.53 -18.71
N GLU A 68 1.52 23.75 -18.21
CA GLU A 68 0.34 24.23 -17.48
C GLU A 68 -0.71 24.78 -18.45
N ALA A 69 -0.27 25.58 -19.43
CA ALA A 69 -1.10 26.10 -20.49
C ALA A 69 -0.36 26.05 -21.84
N VAL A 70 -1.00 25.51 -22.88
CA VAL A 70 -0.42 25.47 -24.24
C VAL A 70 -0.27 26.87 -24.84
N ASP A 71 -1.22 27.76 -24.56
CA ASP A 71 -1.24 29.15 -25.03
C ASP A 71 -1.86 30.02 -23.93
N SER A 72 -1.02 30.77 -23.23
CA SER A 72 -1.45 31.73 -22.22
C SER A 72 -2.05 32.99 -22.88
N PRO A 73 -2.69 33.89 -22.12
CA PRO A 73 -3.13 35.20 -22.63
C PRO A 73 -1.99 36.03 -23.25
N GLU A 74 -0.76 35.85 -22.76
CA GLU A 74 0.48 36.45 -23.29
C GLU A 74 0.99 35.73 -24.55
N GLN A 75 0.24 34.73 -25.02
CA GLN A 75 0.56 33.89 -26.15
C GLN A 75 1.88 33.11 -25.96
N GLN A 76 2.16 32.68 -24.73
CA GLN A 76 3.31 31.84 -24.43
C GLN A 76 2.84 30.47 -23.97
N THR A 77 3.66 29.44 -24.23
CA THR A 77 3.42 28.13 -23.61
C THR A 77 4.01 28.19 -22.21
N GLU A 78 3.16 28.04 -21.20
CA GLU A 78 3.56 28.00 -19.80
C GLU A 78 4.06 26.60 -19.48
N TRP A 79 5.34 26.49 -19.12
CA TRP A 79 5.96 25.22 -18.80
C TRP A 79 6.89 25.35 -17.59
N THR A 80 7.03 24.24 -16.88
CA THR A 80 7.91 24.12 -15.72
C THR A 80 8.83 22.91 -15.90
N SER A 81 10.09 23.04 -15.49
CA SER A 81 11.04 21.93 -15.52
C SER A 81 10.71 20.92 -14.42
N ARG A 82 10.61 19.64 -14.77
CA ARG A 82 10.33 18.53 -13.84
C ARG A 82 11.41 17.44 -13.93
N GLU A 83 12.65 17.86 -14.16
CA GLU A 83 13.80 16.95 -14.27
C GLU A 83 14.07 16.20 -12.96
N SER A 84 13.86 16.83 -11.81
CA SER A 84 14.01 16.21 -10.48
C SER A 84 13.07 15.02 -10.31
N GLU A 85 11.80 15.17 -10.69
CA GLU A 85 10.75 14.16 -10.59
C GLU A 85 11.00 12.98 -11.52
N ALA A 86 11.29 13.24 -12.79
CA ALA A 86 11.60 12.19 -13.75
C ALA A 86 12.81 11.36 -13.31
N ARG A 87 13.88 12.02 -12.86
CA ARG A 87 15.07 11.34 -12.34
C ARG A 87 14.81 10.64 -11.02
N PHE A 88 13.91 11.16 -10.18
CA PHE A 88 13.49 10.48 -8.97
C PHE A 88 12.82 9.15 -9.31
N ILE A 89 11.86 9.11 -10.25
CA ILE A 89 11.23 7.87 -10.70
C ILE A 89 12.26 6.89 -11.26
N GLN A 90 13.23 7.37 -12.06
CA GLN A 90 14.30 6.52 -12.58
C GLN A 90 15.14 5.90 -11.46
N ARG A 91 15.60 6.71 -10.50
CA ARG A 91 16.38 6.23 -9.34
C ARG A 91 15.54 5.32 -8.43
N TRP A 92 14.26 5.59 -8.29
CA TRP A 92 13.32 4.74 -7.54
C TRP A 92 13.18 3.36 -8.20
N GLY A 93 13.11 3.32 -9.53
CA GLY A 93 13.13 2.08 -10.31
C GLY A 93 14.42 1.28 -10.12
N GLU A 94 15.57 1.95 -9.94
CA GLU A 94 16.86 1.30 -9.65
C GLU A 94 16.94 0.71 -8.23
N VAL A 95 16.26 1.33 -7.26
CA VAL A 95 16.12 0.81 -5.90
C VAL A 95 15.21 -0.43 -5.86
N ALA A 96 14.22 -0.49 -6.74
CA ALA A 96 13.29 -1.61 -6.96
C ALA A 96 12.63 -2.16 -5.68
N THR A 97 12.33 -1.30 -4.71
CA THR A 97 11.51 -1.65 -3.52
C THR A 97 10.03 -1.42 -3.78
N GLU A 98 9.19 -2.35 -3.32
CA GLU A 98 7.74 -2.11 -3.24
C GLU A 98 7.43 -1.29 -1.97
N PRO A 99 6.82 -0.09 -2.10
CA PRO A 99 6.46 0.67 -0.93
C PRO A 99 5.21 0.07 -0.26
N ASN A 100 5.36 -0.24 1.01
CA ASN A 100 4.27 -0.60 1.89
C ASN A 100 3.33 0.59 2.07
N VAL A 101 2.03 0.34 2.06
CA VAL A 101 1.04 1.37 2.36
C VAL A 101 0.71 1.29 3.83
N ARG A 102 0.87 2.39 4.56
CA ARG A 102 0.42 2.51 5.96
C ARG A 102 -0.30 3.84 6.16
N GLU A 103 -1.07 3.93 7.24
CA GLU A 103 -1.65 5.16 7.76
C GLU A 103 -2.72 5.83 6.86
N ALA A 104 -2.54 7.11 6.53
CA ALA A 104 -3.56 7.95 5.89
C ALA A 104 -3.89 7.49 4.47
N TRP A 105 -2.88 7.06 3.70
CA TRP A 105 -3.11 6.48 2.39
C TRP A 105 -3.87 5.17 2.51
N GLU A 106 -3.54 4.33 3.50
CA GLU A 106 -4.25 3.10 3.81
C GLU A 106 -5.74 3.34 4.08
N ARG A 107 -6.13 4.42 4.77
CA ARG A 107 -7.56 4.75 4.98
C ARG A 107 -8.34 4.97 3.68
N HIS A 108 -7.68 5.46 2.63
CA HIS A 108 -8.29 5.53 1.30
C HIS A 108 -8.49 4.14 0.69
N TYR A 109 -7.71 3.14 1.11
CA TYR A 109 -7.86 1.72 0.74
C TYR A 109 -8.71 0.90 1.69
N MET A 110 -8.73 1.12 3.01
CA MET A 110 -9.36 0.19 3.96
C MET A 110 -10.88 0.13 3.81
N ASN A 111 -11.47 1.14 3.17
CA ASN A 111 -12.87 1.13 2.82
C ASN A 111 -13.14 0.52 1.46
N SER A 112 -12.12 0.28 0.65
CA SER A 112 -12.14 -0.63 -0.50
C SER A 112 -11.62 -1.99 -0.06
N ARG A 113 -12.01 -3.08 -0.72
CA ARG A 113 -11.15 -4.29 -0.62
C ARG A 113 -9.75 -3.87 -1.06
N PRO A 114 -8.67 -4.35 -0.43
CA PRO A 114 -7.36 -4.25 -1.05
C PRO A 114 -7.50 -4.94 -2.40
N VAL A 115 -7.58 -4.16 -3.46
CA VAL A 115 -7.29 -4.64 -4.81
C VAL A 115 -5.81 -4.90 -4.74
N HIS A 116 -5.45 -6.06 -4.17
CA HIS A 116 -4.16 -6.66 -4.41
C HIS A 116 -4.05 -6.66 -5.93
N GLN A 117 -3.00 -6.03 -6.48
CA GLN A 117 -2.71 -6.03 -7.93
C GLN A 117 -2.60 -7.44 -8.53
N ALA A 118 -2.71 -8.47 -7.69
CA ALA A 118 -3.06 -9.83 -7.97
C ALA A 118 -4.41 -10.08 -8.72
N GLU A 119 -4.86 -9.17 -9.60
CA GLU A 119 -5.49 -9.63 -10.84
C GLU A 119 -4.46 -10.23 -11.82
N LEU A 120 -3.16 -10.15 -11.50
CA LEU A 120 -2.07 -10.88 -12.21
C LEU A 120 -1.61 -12.19 -11.54
N ALA A 121 -1.98 -12.45 -10.28
CA ALA A 121 -1.85 -13.74 -9.55
C ALA A 121 -1.97 -13.43 -8.05
N LYS A 122 -2.97 -13.99 -7.35
CA LYS A 122 -2.95 -13.99 -5.88
C LYS A 122 -2.02 -15.10 -5.46
N GLU A 123 -1.04 -14.81 -4.62
CA GLU A 123 -0.34 -15.86 -3.87
C GLU A 123 -1.11 -16.07 -2.56
N ASP A 124 -1.55 -17.30 -2.30
CA ASP A 124 -2.06 -17.68 -0.97
C ASP A 124 -0.95 -17.53 0.09
N GLU A 125 -1.29 -17.59 1.39
CA GLU A 125 -0.29 -17.62 2.49
C GLU A 125 0.74 -18.78 2.36
N SER A 126 0.46 -19.73 1.47
CA SER A 126 1.34 -20.85 1.09
C SER A 126 2.14 -20.63 -0.20
N GLY A 127 2.05 -19.46 -0.84
CA GLY A 127 2.78 -19.11 -2.07
C GLY A 127 2.20 -19.67 -3.37
N ASN A 128 0.96 -20.19 -3.35
CA ASN A 128 0.32 -20.75 -4.55
C ASN A 128 -0.43 -19.67 -5.33
N ILE A 129 -0.24 -19.65 -6.65
CA ILE A 129 -0.95 -18.75 -7.58
C ILE A 129 -2.42 -19.20 -7.70
N ILE A 130 -3.35 -18.39 -7.23
CA ILE A 130 -4.79 -18.61 -7.38
C ILE A 130 -5.22 -18.17 -8.79
N ASP A 131 -5.95 -19.05 -9.49
CA ASP A 131 -6.54 -18.72 -10.77
C ASP A 131 -7.53 -17.54 -10.66
N PRO A 132 -7.38 -16.49 -11.49
CA PRO A 132 -8.23 -15.29 -11.42
C PRO A 132 -9.70 -15.58 -11.74
N ALA A 133 -9.99 -16.66 -12.47
CA ALA A 133 -11.36 -17.09 -12.79
C ALA A 133 -12.13 -17.63 -11.57
N VAL A 134 -11.47 -18.41 -10.71
CA VAL A 134 -12.05 -18.95 -9.47
C VAL A 134 -12.30 -17.83 -8.47
N GLN A 135 -11.41 -16.84 -8.45
CA GLN A 135 -11.54 -15.65 -7.60
C GLN A 135 -12.74 -14.77 -8.00
N ARG A 136 -12.99 -14.57 -9.31
CA ARG A 136 -14.16 -13.83 -9.79
C ARG A 136 -15.47 -14.46 -9.32
N GLN A 137 -15.58 -15.79 -9.35
CA GLN A 137 -16.77 -16.51 -8.87
C GLN A 137 -16.94 -16.43 -7.35
N ALA A 138 -15.84 -16.48 -6.58
CA ALA A 138 -15.89 -16.28 -5.13
C ALA A 138 -16.31 -14.84 -4.74
N ASP A 139 -15.89 -13.85 -5.53
CA ASP A 139 -16.17 -12.43 -5.35
C ASP A 139 -17.55 -11.99 -5.90
N GLU A 140 -18.17 -12.82 -6.75
CA GLU A 140 -19.53 -12.64 -7.25
C GLU A 140 -20.62 -12.91 -6.19
N SER A 141 -20.29 -13.56 -5.07
CA SER A 141 -21.26 -13.74 -4.00
C SER A 141 -21.65 -12.38 -3.35
N PRO A 142 -22.93 -11.97 -3.41
CA PRO A 142 -23.37 -10.63 -3.01
C PRO A 142 -23.16 -10.35 -1.51
N SER A 143 -23.05 -11.41 -0.70
CA SER A 143 -22.76 -11.33 0.74
C SER A 143 -21.30 -11.01 1.07
N LYS A 144 -20.36 -11.21 0.14
CA LYS A 144 -18.93 -10.92 0.33
C LYS A 144 -18.43 -9.69 -0.41
N ARG A 145 -19.21 -9.08 -1.31
CA ARG A 145 -18.89 -7.76 -1.88
C ARG A 145 -18.91 -6.72 -0.77
N GLN A 146 -17.80 -6.59 -0.03
CA GLN A 146 -17.54 -5.41 0.78
C GLN A 146 -17.42 -4.26 -0.20
N TYR A 147 -18.53 -3.54 -0.35
CA TYR A 147 -18.64 -2.40 -1.24
C TYR A 147 -17.57 -1.40 -0.83
N VAL A 148 -16.75 -1.03 -1.81
CA VAL A 148 -15.86 0.11 -1.64
C VAL A 148 -16.73 1.28 -1.18
N ALA A 149 -16.30 2.04 -0.17
CA ALA A 149 -16.98 3.30 0.17
C ALA A 149 -16.80 4.29 -0.99
N SER A 150 -17.54 4.06 -2.07
CA SER A 150 -17.51 4.85 -3.27
C SER A 150 -18.49 6.03 -3.17
N GLY A 151 -18.49 6.66 -1.99
CA GLY A 151 -19.05 7.99 -1.85
C GLY A 151 -18.04 9.03 -2.34
N PRO A 152 -18.49 10.18 -2.82
CA PRO A 152 -17.57 11.28 -3.09
C PRO A 152 -16.88 11.70 -1.77
N LEU A 153 -15.60 12.09 -1.85
CA LEU A 153 -14.81 12.45 -0.68
C LEU A 153 -15.32 13.78 -0.08
N VAL A 154 -16.20 13.67 0.92
CA VAL A 154 -16.88 14.81 1.56
C VAL A 154 -15.87 15.84 2.12
N SER A 155 -14.75 15.37 2.67
CA SER A 155 -13.70 16.24 3.24
C SER A 155 -12.96 17.08 2.20
N ALA A 156 -13.01 16.71 0.91
CA ALA A 156 -12.38 17.46 -0.16
C ALA A 156 -13.33 18.43 -0.88
N MET A 157 -14.63 18.42 -0.54
CA MET A 157 -15.61 19.30 -1.17
C MET A 157 -15.50 20.73 -0.64
N GLY A 158 -15.57 21.71 -1.55
CA GLY A 158 -15.79 23.09 -1.14
C GLY A 158 -17.17 23.28 -0.52
N PRO A 159 -17.41 24.33 0.29
CA PRO A 159 -18.66 24.51 1.03
C PRO A 159 -19.90 24.55 0.12
N ARG A 160 -19.78 25.18 -1.07
CA ARG A 160 -20.87 25.23 -2.07
C ARG A 160 -21.15 23.88 -2.73
N GLN A 161 -20.11 23.07 -2.93
CA GLN A 161 -20.29 21.72 -3.48
C GLN A 161 -20.93 20.83 -2.42
N PHE A 162 -20.51 20.98 -1.17
CA PHE A 162 -21.07 20.27 -0.04
C PHE A 162 -22.56 20.59 0.18
N THR A 163 -22.99 21.85 0.11
CA THR A 163 -24.43 22.19 0.21
C THR A 163 -25.25 21.57 -0.91
N ARG A 164 -24.77 21.64 -2.17
CA ARG A 164 -25.42 20.99 -3.31
C ARG A 164 -25.50 19.48 -3.14
N TYR A 165 -24.44 18.88 -2.59
CA TYR A 165 -24.41 17.45 -2.27
C TYR A 165 -25.46 17.09 -1.21
N LEU A 166 -25.59 17.89 -0.15
CA LEU A 166 -26.62 17.72 0.88
C LEU A 166 -28.03 17.85 0.30
N ASP A 167 -28.27 18.80 -0.60
CA ASP A 167 -29.58 18.94 -1.24
C ASP A 167 -29.92 17.72 -2.10
N LYS A 168 -28.94 17.15 -2.81
CA LYS A 168 -29.10 15.88 -3.53
C LYS A 168 -29.42 14.72 -2.59
N LEU A 169 -28.71 14.62 -1.45
CA LEU A 169 -28.99 13.59 -0.45
C LEU A 169 -30.39 13.73 0.18
N ARG A 170 -30.85 14.97 0.41
CA ARG A 170 -32.21 15.23 0.93
C ARG A 170 -33.29 14.74 -0.02
N GLN A 171 -33.08 14.88 -1.34
CA GLN A 171 -34.00 14.38 -2.35
C GLN A 171 -34.11 12.85 -2.35
N GLN A 172 -33.06 12.15 -1.89
CA GLN A 172 -32.99 10.68 -1.82
C GLN A 172 -33.56 10.10 -0.51
N ARG A 173 -34.15 10.94 0.34
CA ARG A 173 -34.82 10.50 1.58
C ARG A 173 -35.89 9.41 1.38
N PRO A 174 -36.80 9.45 0.38
CA PRO A 174 -37.79 8.39 0.21
C PRO A 174 -37.13 7.05 -0.14
N GLU A 175 -36.08 7.05 -0.96
CA GLU A 175 -35.29 5.84 -1.28
C GLU A 175 -34.57 5.29 -0.04
N PHE A 176 -34.12 6.17 0.86
CA PHE A 176 -33.54 5.74 2.12
C PHE A 176 -34.57 5.07 3.04
N LEU A 177 -35.81 5.59 3.08
CA LEU A 177 -36.87 4.98 3.86
C LEU A 177 -37.27 3.59 3.33
N SER A 178 -37.34 3.43 1.99
CA SER A 178 -37.57 2.09 1.40
C SER A 178 -36.41 1.15 1.71
N PHE A 179 -35.17 1.63 1.63
CA PHE A 179 -33.98 0.87 2.02
C PHE A 179 -34.02 0.39 3.48
N LEU A 180 -34.40 1.25 4.43
CA LEU A 180 -34.54 0.86 5.84
C LEU A 180 -35.61 -0.23 6.02
N SER A 181 -36.72 -0.12 5.29
CA SER A 181 -37.78 -1.13 5.35
C SER A 181 -37.30 -2.49 4.81
N GLU A 182 -36.55 -2.51 3.71
CA GLU A 182 -35.94 -3.71 3.13
C GLU A 182 -34.93 -4.35 4.11
N GLU A 183 -33.97 -3.57 4.62
CA GLU A 183 -32.96 -4.06 5.57
C GLU A 183 -33.60 -4.57 6.88
N ALA A 184 -34.65 -3.91 7.39
CA ALA A 184 -35.36 -4.38 8.57
C ALA A 184 -36.11 -5.71 8.31
N THR A 185 -36.58 -5.96 7.09
CA THR A 185 -37.16 -7.27 6.73
C THR A 185 -36.09 -8.36 6.62
N HIS A 186 -34.94 -8.07 5.99
CA HIS A 186 -33.80 -8.99 5.91
C HIS A 186 -33.23 -9.34 7.28
N ALA A 187 -33.10 -8.35 8.17
CA ALA A 187 -32.65 -8.59 9.55
C ALA A 187 -33.63 -9.48 10.35
N ARG A 188 -34.93 -9.47 10.01
CA ARG A 188 -35.94 -10.34 10.63
C ARG A 188 -35.93 -11.77 10.08
N THR A 189 -35.55 -11.98 8.82
CA THR A 189 -35.43 -13.31 8.23
C THR A 189 -34.16 -14.01 8.71
N ASP A 190 -33.07 -13.28 8.89
CA ASP A 190 -31.75 -13.82 9.20
C ASP A 190 -31.51 -14.08 10.71
N ARG A 191 -32.59 -14.24 11.49
CA ARG A 191 -32.63 -14.33 12.96
C ARG A 191 -31.74 -15.40 13.63
N VAL A 192 -31.06 -16.25 12.86
CA VAL A 192 -30.17 -17.31 13.38
C VAL A 192 -28.70 -16.86 13.44
N ALA A 193 -28.28 -15.80 12.74
CA ALA A 193 -26.84 -15.58 12.50
C ALA A 193 -26.17 -14.35 13.17
N SER A 194 -26.88 -13.33 13.69
CA SER A 194 -26.17 -12.12 14.17
C SER A 194 -26.90 -11.32 15.24
N GLN A 195 -26.47 -11.46 16.50
CA GLN A 195 -26.93 -10.66 17.65
C GLN A 195 -26.48 -9.17 17.64
N HIS A 196 -25.81 -8.69 16.59
CA HIS A 196 -25.03 -7.44 16.66
C HIS A 196 -25.59 -6.22 15.89
N HIS A 197 -26.65 -6.33 15.09
CA HIS A 197 -27.18 -5.18 14.33
C HIS A 197 -28.71 -5.12 14.38
N LEU A 198 -29.25 -4.38 15.35
CA LEU A 198 -30.65 -3.98 15.33
C LEU A 198 -30.80 -2.87 14.29
N ILE A 199 -31.61 -3.10 13.25
CA ILE A 199 -31.96 -2.09 12.24
C ILE A 199 -33.44 -1.76 12.45
N ALA A 200 -33.74 -0.48 12.66
CA ALA A 200 -35.08 0.03 12.83
C ALA A 200 -35.71 0.43 11.47
N PRO A 201 -37.01 0.18 11.27
CA PRO A 201 -37.69 0.56 10.02
C PRO A 201 -37.92 2.07 9.90
N SER A 202 -37.93 2.80 11.02
CA SER A 202 -38.10 4.26 11.04
C SER A 202 -36.75 4.97 11.11
N ALA A 203 -36.57 6.01 10.28
CA ALA A 203 -35.35 6.82 10.28
C ALA A 203 -35.09 7.52 11.64
N TYR A 204 -36.14 7.85 12.39
CA TYR A 204 -36.02 8.45 13.72
C TYR A 204 -35.50 7.43 14.73
N GLU A 205 -36.08 6.23 14.74
CA GLU A 205 -35.65 5.13 15.62
C GLU A 205 -34.22 4.71 15.29
N GLU A 206 -33.89 4.58 14.00
CA GLU A 206 -32.54 4.23 13.56
C GLU A 206 -31.52 5.27 14.01
N SER A 207 -31.87 6.57 14.01
CA SER A 207 -30.96 7.63 14.44
C SER A 207 -30.59 7.57 15.94
N ALA A 208 -31.42 6.92 16.75
CA ALA A 208 -31.15 6.68 18.16
C ALA A 208 -30.28 5.43 18.39
N LEU A 209 -30.15 4.56 17.38
CA LEU A 209 -29.32 3.37 17.44
C LEU A 209 -27.86 3.68 17.09
N GLY A 210 -26.92 2.98 17.74
CA GLY A 210 -25.50 3.05 17.40
C GLY A 210 -25.17 2.52 16.00
N SER A 211 -26.10 1.80 15.35
CA SER A 211 -25.97 1.29 13.97
C SER A 211 -26.20 2.34 12.89
N ALA A 212 -26.72 3.52 13.23
CA ALA A 212 -27.16 4.53 12.26
C ALA A 212 -26.08 4.90 11.24
N GLU A 213 -24.82 5.03 11.67
CA GLU A 213 -23.71 5.38 10.78
C GLU A 213 -23.44 4.28 9.75
N MET A 214 -23.42 3.02 10.20
CA MET A 214 -23.19 1.88 9.31
C MET A 214 -24.31 1.73 8.29
N VAL A 215 -25.57 1.89 8.70
CA VAL A 215 -26.74 1.79 7.82
C VAL A 215 -26.73 2.91 6.77
N ARG A 216 -26.43 4.15 7.17
CA ARG A 216 -26.27 5.28 6.22
C ARG A 216 -25.12 5.02 5.24
N ARG A 217 -24.00 4.49 5.73
CA ARG A 217 -22.85 4.15 4.89
C ARG A 217 -23.20 3.06 3.86
N ARG A 218 -23.93 2.02 4.27
CA ARG A 218 -24.42 0.96 3.36
C ARG A 218 -25.37 1.51 2.30
N PHE A 219 -26.28 2.40 2.67
CA PHE A 219 -27.18 3.07 1.71
C PHE A 219 -26.40 3.84 0.64
N LEU A 220 -25.44 4.68 1.07
CA LEU A 220 -24.59 5.42 0.13
C LEU A 220 -23.75 4.50 -0.76
N GLN A 221 -23.26 3.38 -0.21
CA GLN A 221 -22.56 2.36 -0.98
C GLN A 221 -23.46 1.72 -2.04
N ARG A 222 -24.67 1.27 -1.68
CA ARG A 222 -25.64 0.69 -2.62
C ARG A 222 -25.97 1.66 -3.76
N GLN A 223 -26.17 2.93 -3.43
CA GLN A 223 -26.44 3.95 -4.43
C GLN A 223 -25.25 4.19 -5.36
N SER A 224 -24.03 4.26 -4.81
CA SER A 224 -22.83 4.40 -5.64
C SER A 224 -22.66 3.20 -6.57
N HIS A 225 -22.92 1.98 -6.09
CA HIS A 225 -22.86 0.76 -6.89
C HIS A 225 -23.88 0.76 -8.02
N ALA A 226 -25.14 1.12 -7.74
CA ALA A 226 -26.17 1.26 -8.76
C ALA A 226 -25.77 2.27 -9.85
N LEU A 227 -25.06 3.34 -9.49
CA LEU A 227 -24.54 4.32 -10.45
C LEU A 227 -23.38 3.80 -11.30
N TYR A 228 -22.57 2.86 -10.82
CA TYR A 228 -21.46 2.29 -11.60
C TYR A 228 -21.84 1.05 -12.40
N GLU A 229 -22.83 0.28 -11.92
CA GLU A 229 -23.34 -0.90 -12.64
C GLU A 229 -24.31 -0.53 -13.77
N ASP A 230 -24.86 0.69 -13.77
CA ASP A 230 -25.72 1.15 -14.87
C ASP A 230 -24.92 1.17 -16.19
N PRO A 231 -25.31 0.37 -17.21
CA PRO A 231 -24.59 0.31 -18.48
C PRO A 231 -24.60 1.65 -19.24
N ASN A 232 -25.51 2.57 -18.90
CA ASN A 232 -25.57 3.90 -19.51
C ASN A 232 -24.75 4.94 -18.72
N SER A 233 -24.25 4.58 -17.54
CA SER A 233 -23.48 5.49 -16.72
C SER A 233 -22.07 5.67 -17.27
N CYS A 234 -21.64 6.92 -17.38
CA CYS A 234 -20.25 7.27 -17.67
C CYS A 234 -19.44 7.51 -16.38
N ALA A 235 -20.01 7.23 -15.20
CA ALA A 235 -19.32 7.40 -13.94
C ALA A 235 -18.26 6.29 -13.76
N ILE A 236 -17.04 6.68 -13.39
CA ILE A 236 -15.94 5.75 -13.15
C ILE A 236 -15.69 5.67 -11.65
N GLU A 237 -15.67 4.45 -11.10
CA GLU A 237 -15.32 4.23 -9.71
C GLU A 237 -13.85 4.63 -9.49
N GLN A 238 -13.61 5.55 -8.55
CA GLN A 238 -12.25 5.96 -8.21
C GLN A 238 -11.60 4.89 -7.33
N ARG A 239 -10.79 4.03 -7.94
CA ARG A 239 -9.93 3.08 -7.23
C ARG A 239 -8.49 3.59 -7.28
N PRO A 240 -8.01 4.29 -6.24
CA PRO A 240 -6.62 4.71 -6.22
C PRO A 240 -5.72 3.46 -6.23
N HIS A 241 -4.51 3.59 -6.77
CA HIS A 241 -3.58 2.48 -6.89
C HIS A 241 -2.78 2.30 -5.59
N ARG A 242 -2.70 1.08 -5.01
CA ARG A 242 -2.07 0.80 -3.70
C ARG A 242 -0.81 1.62 -3.46
N ASN A 243 0.22 1.47 -4.30
CA ASN A 243 1.48 2.20 -4.17
C ASN A 243 1.55 3.53 -4.96
N GLY A 244 0.41 4.10 -5.34
CA GLY A 244 0.34 5.35 -6.11
C GLY A 244 0.90 5.28 -7.53
N GLY A 245 1.15 4.07 -8.07
CA GLY A 245 1.77 3.87 -9.38
C GLY A 245 3.29 4.05 -9.36
N LEU A 246 3.93 4.02 -8.18
CA LEU A 246 5.37 4.19 -8.04
C LEU A 246 6.17 2.94 -8.43
N SER A 247 5.61 1.75 -8.20
CA SER A 247 6.22 0.48 -8.56
C SER A 247 5.16 -0.48 -9.08
N TYR A 248 5.54 -1.38 -9.98
CA TYR A 248 4.72 -2.52 -10.39
C TYR A 248 5.44 -3.84 -10.13
N ALA A 249 6.65 -3.78 -9.54
CA ALA A 249 7.43 -4.95 -9.23
C ALA A 249 7.03 -5.48 -7.86
N HIS A 250 6.72 -6.77 -7.79
CA HIS A 250 6.55 -7.51 -6.55
C HIS A 250 7.89 -8.16 -6.18
N THR A 251 8.65 -7.50 -5.33
CA THR A 251 9.93 -8.01 -4.86
C THR A 251 9.81 -8.39 -3.39
N SER A 252 9.93 -9.68 -3.08
CA SER A 252 10.13 -10.10 -1.69
C SER A 252 11.42 -9.46 -1.15
N GLN A 253 11.52 -9.26 0.17
CA GLN A 253 12.74 -8.71 0.78
C GLN A 253 13.99 -9.53 0.44
N LEU A 254 13.85 -10.86 0.32
CA LEU A 254 14.94 -11.75 -0.06
C LEU A 254 15.32 -11.54 -1.54
N THR A 255 14.33 -11.48 -2.43
CA THR A 255 14.56 -11.22 -3.85
C THR A 255 15.25 -9.87 -4.03
N HIS A 256 14.69 -8.82 -3.40
CA HIS A 256 15.24 -7.47 -3.41
C HIS A 256 16.71 -7.45 -2.99
N PHE A 257 17.05 -8.16 -1.92
CA PHE A 257 18.43 -8.24 -1.44
C PHE A 257 19.41 -8.79 -2.49
N PHE A 258 19.01 -9.82 -3.24
CA PHE A 258 19.91 -10.49 -4.18
C PHE A 258 19.89 -9.87 -5.59
N THR A 259 18.80 -9.23 -5.99
CA THR A 259 18.65 -8.66 -7.34
C THR A 259 19.06 -7.20 -7.42
N THR A 260 18.91 -6.44 -6.32
CA THR A 260 19.21 -5.01 -6.33
C THR A 260 20.64 -4.76 -5.86
N ASN A 261 21.27 -3.77 -6.48
CA ASN A 261 22.60 -3.32 -6.11
C ASN A 261 22.52 -2.32 -4.95
N GLU A 262 23.60 -2.29 -4.18
CA GLU A 262 23.79 -1.31 -3.13
C GLU A 262 24.00 0.07 -3.77
N GLN A 263 23.40 1.11 -3.21
CA GLN A 263 23.40 2.45 -3.77
C GLN A 263 24.25 3.38 -2.91
N PRO A 264 25.04 4.28 -3.53
CA PRO A 264 25.79 5.26 -2.76
C PRO A 264 24.84 6.26 -2.10
N GLY A 265 25.11 6.58 -0.84
CA GLY A 265 24.34 7.57 -0.09
C GLY A 265 25.24 8.60 0.60
N ARG A 266 24.60 9.68 1.06
CA ARG A 266 25.26 10.73 1.86
C ARG A 266 24.54 10.88 3.18
N PHE A 267 25.27 10.94 4.28
CA PHE A 267 24.66 11.27 5.56
C PHE A 267 24.11 12.69 5.54
N ILE A 268 22.90 12.86 6.05
CA ILE A 268 22.27 14.16 6.29
C ILE A 268 21.98 14.23 7.78
N GLU A 269 22.40 15.30 8.43
CA GLU A 269 21.91 15.62 9.76
C GLU A 269 20.47 16.13 9.63
N SER A 270 19.54 15.36 10.19
CA SER A 270 18.14 15.72 10.30
C SER A 270 17.84 16.06 11.76
N GLN A 271 16.76 16.80 12.00
CA GLN A 271 16.22 16.95 13.34
C GLN A 271 14.89 16.22 13.37
N ASP A 272 14.68 15.41 14.41
CA ASP A 272 13.38 14.81 14.66
C ASP A 272 12.36 15.88 15.06
N SER A 273 11.08 15.51 15.11
CA SER A 273 10.00 16.38 15.60
C SER A 273 10.24 16.90 17.02
N GLU A 274 11.04 16.17 17.81
CA GLU A 274 11.46 16.54 19.17
C GLU A 274 12.72 17.44 19.20
N GLY A 275 13.24 17.85 18.04
CA GLY A 275 14.46 18.66 17.92
C GLY A 275 15.75 17.91 18.25
N ARG A 276 15.68 16.59 18.43
CA ARG A 276 16.87 15.76 18.63
C ARG A 276 17.58 15.57 17.29
N PRO A 277 18.91 15.69 17.25
CA PRO A 277 19.66 15.39 16.04
C PRO A 277 19.47 13.91 15.69
N SER A 278 18.93 13.64 14.52
CA SER A 278 18.81 12.32 13.93
C SER A 278 19.66 12.23 12.68
N VAL A 279 20.39 11.13 12.54
CA VAL A 279 21.22 10.90 11.35
C VAL A 279 20.34 10.25 10.28
N GLY A 280 20.04 11.01 9.24
CA GLY A 280 19.41 10.51 8.02
C GLY A 280 20.43 10.20 6.93
N VAL A 281 19.96 9.56 5.86
CA VAL A 281 20.75 9.28 4.66
C VAL A 281 20.02 9.79 3.44
N SER A 282 20.69 10.58 2.61
CA SER A 282 20.29 10.89 1.24
C SER A 282 20.66 9.74 0.33
N ILE A 283 19.67 9.07 -0.24
CA ILE A 283 19.86 7.98 -1.21
C ILE A 283 18.82 8.13 -2.31
N ALA A 284 19.18 7.88 -3.57
CA ALA A 284 18.24 7.93 -4.70
C ALA A 284 17.43 9.25 -4.85
N GLY A 285 17.90 10.35 -4.25
CA GLY A 285 17.17 11.64 -4.23
C GLY A 285 16.03 11.72 -3.22
N MET A 286 15.99 10.82 -2.23
CA MET A 286 15.12 10.90 -1.05
C MET A 286 15.95 10.97 0.23
N ALA A 287 15.34 11.49 1.30
CA ALA A 287 15.87 11.38 2.65
C ALA A 287 15.28 10.13 3.31
N ALA A 288 16.14 9.32 3.92
CA ALA A 288 15.78 8.05 4.51
C ALA A 288 16.33 7.93 5.94
N SER A 289 15.64 7.18 6.79
CA SER A 289 16.08 6.89 8.15
C SER A 289 17.05 5.72 8.17
N LEU A 290 18.12 5.85 8.96
CA LEU A 290 19.09 4.77 9.14
C LEU A 290 18.63 3.84 10.27
N LYS A 291 18.50 2.53 9.97
CA LYS A 291 18.03 1.53 10.95
C LYS A 291 19.03 1.27 12.08
N THR A 292 20.32 1.23 11.73
CA THR A 292 21.41 0.92 12.65
C THR A 292 22.39 2.07 12.63
N LEU A 293 22.52 2.78 13.76
CA LEU A 293 23.51 3.85 13.91
C LEU A 293 24.90 3.26 13.77
N THR A 294 25.57 3.56 12.66
CA THR A 294 27.00 3.29 12.49
C THR A 294 27.80 4.51 12.89
N ASN A 295 28.89 4.29 13.63
CA ASN A 295 29.83 5.36 13.97
C ASN A 295 30.69 5.79 12.75
N HIS A 296 30.50 5.15 11.59
CA HIS A 296 31.27 5.38 10.38
C HIS A 296 30.51 6.35 9.46
N HIS A 297 30.78 7.65 9.62
CA HIS A 297 30.32 8.70 8.71
C HIS A 297 31.30 8.90 7.57
N GLU A 298 31.51 7.87 6.75
CA GLU A 298 32.34 8.03 5.55
C GLU A 298 31.49 8.53 4.37
N THR A 299 32.07 9.45 3.60
CA THR A 299 31.41 9.95 2.40
C THR A 299 31.47 8.86 1.33
N GLY A 300 30.31 8.38 0.88
CA GLY A 300 30.24 7.32 -0.15
C GLY A 300 29.95 5.92 0.39
N SER A 301 29.50 5.80 1.65
CA SER A 301 28.95 4.53 2.15
C SER A 301 27.87 3.98 1.21
N GLN A 302 27.86 2.66 1.09
CA GLN A 302 26.91 1.92 0.28
C GLN A 302 25.74 1.48 1.14
N PHE A 303 24.54 1.73 0.65
CA PHE A 303 23.32 1.57 1.41
C PHE A 303 22.30 0.75 0.62
N ARG A 304 21.47 0.02 1.36
CA ARG A 304 20.33 -0.70 0.79
C ARG A 304 19.06 -0.27 1.49
N VAL A 305 18.03 0.02 0.71
CA VAL A 305 16.68 0.29 1.24
C VAL A 305 16.10 -1.03 1.73
N VAL A 306 15.76 -1.10 3.02
CA VAL A 306 15.23 -2.30 3.68
C VAL A 306 13.71 -2.28 3.70
N ASP A 307 13.13 -1.11 3.98
CA ASP A 307 11.69 -0.91 4.00
C ASP A 307 11.37 0.46 3.40
N SER A 308 10.19 0.58 2.79
CA SER A 308 9.67 1.85 2.35
C SER A 308 8.18 1.92 2.59
N VAL A 309 7.71 3.07 3.06
CA VAL A 309 6.32 3.31 3.44
C VAL A 309 5.82 4.54 2.69
N LEU A 310 4.77 4.35 1.89
CA LEU A 310 4.06 5.43 1.23
C LEU A 310 3.03 6.02 2.20
N LYS A 311 3.35 7.18 2.80
CA LYS A 311 2.44 7.91 3.69
C LYS A 311 1.41 8.72 2.90
N GLN A 312 1.85 9.32 1.79
CA GLN A 312 1.00 10.13 0.92
C GLN A 312 1.34 9.86 -0.54
N ALA A 313 0.33 9.53 -1.34
CA ALA A 313 0.50 9.32 -2.78
C ALA A 313 0.60 10.65 -3.56
N PRO A 314 1.26 10.61 -4.74
CA PRO A 314 1.34 11.77 -5.61
C PRO A 314 -0.03 12.26 -6.05
N LYS A 315 -0.21 13.59 -6.05
CA LYS A 315 -1.43 14.25 -6.55
C LYS A 315 -1.22 14.67 -7.99
N VAL A 316 -1.34 13.70 -8.89
CA VAL A 316 -1.12 13.88 -10.34
C VAL A 316 -2.31 14.60 -10.99
N VAL A 317 -3.53 14.36 -10.52
CA VAL A 317 -4.75 14.97 -11.06
C VAL A 317 -5.29 15.99 -10.05
N SER A 318 -5.25 17.27 -10.40
CA SER A 318 -5.87 18.35 -9.61
C SER A 318 -5.92 19.65 -10.40
N ALA A 319 -6.63 20.65 -9.90
CA ALA A 319 -6.62 22.00 -10.50
C ALA A 319 -5.21 22.63 -10.57
N ARG A 320 -4.27 22.16 -9.73
CA ARG A 320 -2.86 22.55 -9.74
C ARG A 320 -2.01 21.30 -9.52
N PRO A 321 -1.73 20.52 -10.57
CA PRO A 321 -1.04 19.25 -10.43
C PRO A 321 0.33 19.46 -9.79
N ARG A 322 0.59 18.73 -8.70
CA ARG A 322 1.86 18.81 -7.97
C ARG A 322 2.85 17.71 -8.35
N GLY A 323 2.46 16.80 -9.24
CA GLY A 323 3.30 15.67 -9.62
C GLY A 323 3.73 14.88 -8.38
N LEU A 324 5.03 14.68 -8.26
CA LEU A 324 5.66 13.99 -7.11
C LEU A 324 5.87 14.87 -5.87
N ASP A 325 5.76 16.19 -5.95
CA ASP A 325 5.96 17.08 -4.78
C ASP A 325 4.94 16.82 -3.65
N GLY A 326 3.80 16.21 -3.98
CA GLY A 326 2.78 15.82 -3.02
C GLY A 326 2.98 14.42 -2.42
N ALA A 327 3.94 13.64 -2.91
CA ALA A 327 4.20 12.30 -2.42
C ALA A 327 5.14 12.33 -1.21
N ILE A 328 4.79 11.60 -0.16
CA ILE A 328 5.64 11.42 1.02
C ILE A 328 5.92 9.93 1.14
N ILE A 329 7.19 9.59 0.92
CA ILE A 329 7.72 8.23 1.04
C ILE A 329 8.75 8.26 2.15
N GLU A 330 8.54 7.43 3.16
CA GLU A 330 9.54 7.19 4.19
C GLU A 330 10.29 5.92 3.85
N ALA A 331 11.61 6.01 3.75
CA ALA A 331 12.45 4.85 3.50
C ALA A 331 13.32 4.59 4.73
N THR A 332 13.46 3.32 5.06
CA THR A 332 14.42 2.84 6.05
C THR A 332 15.55 2.16 5.32
N VAL A 333 16.77 2.53 5.69
CA VAL A 333 17.98 2.12 5.01
C VAL A 333 18.93 1.47 6.00
N GLU A 334 19.69 0.49 5.53
CA GLU A 334 20.72 -0.16 6.30
C GLU A 334 22.04 -0.13 5.50
N ASP A 335 23.15 0.03 6.22
CA ASP A 335 24.49 -0.02 5.65
C ASP A 335 24.74 -1.43 5.11
N ALA A 336 25.22 -1.52 3.87
CA ALA A 336 25.50 -2.78 3.21
C ALA A 336 26.50 -3.63 4.01
N VAL A 337 27.51 -3.01 4.62
CA VAL A 337 28.52 -3.73 5.41
C VAL A 337 27.87 -4.46 6.59
N ASN A 338 26.96 -3.80 7.29
CA ASN A 338 26.24 -4.39 8.42
C ASN A 338 25.29 -5.50 7.96
N LEU A 339 24.60 -5.30 6.85
CA LEU A 339 23.71 -6.30 6.27
C LEU A 339 24.44 -7.60 5.94
N HIS A 340 25.66 -7.52 5.40
CA HIS A 340 26.47 -8.72 5.13
C HIS A 340 26.95 -9.41 6.42
N MET A 341 27.26 -8.65 7.48
CA MET A 341 27.72 -9.20 8.75
C MET A 341 26.64 -9.96 9.53
N THR A 342 25.37 -9.56 9.39
CA THR A 342 24.26 -10.22 10.11
C THR A 342 23.90 -11.60 9.54
N ARG A 343 24.44 -11.96 8.37
CA ARG A 343 24.09 -13.21 7.70
C ARG A 343 24.93 -14.38 8.18
N ALA A 344 24.25 -15.50 8.43
CA ALA A 344 24.93 -16.78 8.67
C ALA A 344 25.69 -17.27 7.42
N ASN A 345 25.21 -16.93 6.21
CA ASN A 345 25.84 -17.26 4.95
C ASN A 345 25.98 -15.99 4.06
N PRO A 346 27.21 -15.56 3.74
CA PRO A 346 27.43 -14.38 2.92
C PRO A 346 27.17 -14.61 1.43
N PHE A 347 27.14 -15.87 0.98
CA PHE A 347 27.01 -16.19 -0.45
C PHE A 347 25.56 -16.13 -0.93
N PRO A 348 25.32 -15.87 -2.23
CA PRO A 348 23.97 -15.90 -2.79
C PRO A 348 23.45 -17.33 -2.95
N PRO A 349 22.15 -17.57 -2.71
CA PRO A 349 21.54 -18.89 -2.81
C PRO A 349 21.70 -19.44 -4.23
N GLY A 350 21.90 -20.75 -4.33
CA GLY A 350 22.13 -21.44 -5.60
C GLY A 350 23.59 -21.45 -6.07
N THR A 351 24.50 -20.70 -5.43
CA THR A 351 25.93 -20.82 -5.74
C THR A 351 26.56 -22.03 -5.07
N ARG A 352 27.61 -22.59 -5.69
CA ARG A 352 28.41 -23.67 -5.07
C ARG A 352 28.99 -23.25 -3.72
N ALA A 353 29.40 -21.99 -3.60
CA ALA A 353 29.90 -21.42 -2.35
C ALA A 353 28.83 -21.40 -1.25
N TYR A 354 27.57 -21.10 -1.59
CA TYR A 354 26.46 -21.16 -0.64
C TYR A 354 26.25 -22.57 -0.07
N ILE A 355 26.33 -23.60 -0.92
CA ILE A 355 26.20 -25.01 -0.50
C ILE A 355 27.43 -25.46 0.29
N ALA A 356 28.62 -25.04 -0.14
CA ALA A 356 29.89 -25.39 0.51
C ALA A 356 30.13 -24.64 1.83
N HIS A 357 29.40 -23.56 2.08
CA HIS A 357 29.44 -22.83 3.33
C HIS A 357 28.83 -23.70 4.43
N ALA A 358 29.66 -24.55 5.01
CA ALA A 358 29.31 -25.29 6.20
C ALA A 358 28.94 -24.25 7.25
N GLN A 359 27.65 -24.14 7.55
CA GLN A 359 27.19 -23.33 8.65
C GLN A 359 28.01 -23.78 9.85
N ARG A 360 28.87 -22.89 10.34
CA ARG A 360 29.57 -23.11 11.59
C ARG A 360 28.44 -23.10 12.59
N ILE A 361 27.88 -24.28 12.87
CA ILE A 361 26.89 -24.48 13.92
C ILE A 361 27.66 -24.08 15.16
N VAL A 362 27.55 -22.81 15.54
CA VAL A 362 28.00 -22.37 16.84
C VAL A 362 27.15 -23.20 17.78
N PRO A 363 27.72 -24.19 18.49
CA PRO A 363 26.92 -25.02 19.35
C PRO A 363 26.22 -24.06 20.30
N LEU A 364 24.90 -23.95 20.21
CA LEU A 364 24.13 -23.21 21.20
C LEU A 364 24.50 -23.84 22.54
N LYS A 365 25.26 -23.08 23.34
CA LYS A 365 25.73 -23.49 24.66
C LYS A 365 24.47 -23.77 25.49
N GLY A 366 24.01 -25.02 25.52
CA GLY A 366 22.83 -25.43 26.27
C GLY A 366 21.84 -26.39 25.60
N LYS A 367 21.89 -26.65 24.28
CA LYS A 367 21.02 -27.66 23.67
C LYS A 367 21.83 -28.88 23.24
N ARG A 368 21.80 -29.93 24.07
CA ARG A 368 22.34 -31.25 23.74
C ARG A 368 21.66 -31.75 22.47
N SER A 369 22.43 -31.86 21.38
CA SER A 369 21.96 -32.51 20.15
C SER A 369 21.54 -33.95 20.48
N MET A 370 20.33 -34.32 20.08
CA MET A 370 19.74 -35.65 20.27
C MET A 370 20.34 -36.73 19.34
N THR A 371 21.27 -36.36 18.44
CA THR A 371 21.73 -37.27 17.36
C THR A 371 23.20 -37.63 17.42
N THR A 372 23.93 -37.34 18.50
CA THR A 372 25.25 -37.96 18.69
C THR A 372 25.07 -39.32 19.38
N PRO A 373 25.47 -40.45 18.75
CA PRO A 373 25.44 -41.74 19.42
C PRO A 373 26.34 -41.69 20.64
N LYS A 374 25.80 -42.06 21.81
CA LYS A 374 26.57 -42.16 23.07
C LYS A 374 27.80 -43.04 22.82
N PRO A 375 29.03 -42.58 23.06
CA PRO A 375 30.17 -43.48 23.09
C PRO A 375 29.91 -44.53 24.18
N LYS A 376 30.10 -45.81 23.84
CA LYS A 376 29.97 -46.93 24.78
C LYS A 376 30.87 -46.65 25.98
N SER A 377 30.24 -46.28 27.10
CA SER A 377 30.88 -46.14 28.40
C SER A 377 31.54 -47.46 28.75
N GLN A 378 32.88 -47.47 28.76
CA GLN A 378 33.64 -48.51 29.43
C GLN A 378 33.29 -48.43 30.91
N ARG A 379 32.62 -49.48 31.42
CA ARG A 379 32.41 -49.71 32.84
C ARG A 379 33.76 -49.61 33.57
N LYS A 380 34.03 -48.48 34.20
CA LYS A 380 35.02 -48.38 35.27
C LYS A 380 34.30 -48.57 36.59
N ALA A 381 34.91 -49.43 37.40
CA ALA A 381 34.41 -49.90 38.68
C ALA A 381 34.07 -48.73 39.61
N VAL A 382 32.94 -48.90 40.27
CA VAL A 382 32.45 -48.14 41.41
C VAL A 382 33.50 -48.18 42.52
N THR A 383 33.90 -47.01 43.02
CA THR A 383 34.44 -46.86 44.36
C THR A 383 33.59 -45.82 45.06
N GLU A 384 32.75 -46.30 45.96
CA GLU A 384 31.90 -45.53 46.85
C GLU A 384 32.76 -44.77 47.84
N THR A 385 32.70 -43.44 47.83
CA THR A 385 32.91 -42.63 49.02
C THR A 385 31.83 -41.56 49.04
N GLY A 386 30.69 -41.94 49.63
CA GLY A 386 29.57 -41.04 49.85
C GLY A 386 29.84 -40.14 51.05
N THR A 387 30.19 -38.89 50.80
CA THR A 387 29.93 -37.80 51.75
C THR A 387 28.83 -36.94 51.15
N THR A 388 27.59 -37.42 51.26
CA THR A 388 26.41 -36.59 51.01
C THR A 388 26.43 -35.47 52.05
N THR A 389 26.71 -34.26 51.57
CA THR A 389 26.78 -33.10 52.43
C THR A 389 25.39 -32.85 53.03
N THR A 390 25.33 -32.67 54.35
CA THR A 390 24.08 -32.44 55.11
C THR A 390 23.23 -31.29 54.56
N LYS A 391 23.84 -30.38 53.81
CA LYS A 391 23.15 -29.30 53.08
C LYS A 391 22.24 -29.81 51.96
N GLU A 392 22.61 -30.87 51.25
CA GLU A 392 21.80 -31.44 50.18
C GLU A 392 20.56 -32.13 50.75
N LEU A 393 20.70 -32.87 51.86
CA LEU A 393 19.57 -33.48 52.57
C LEU A 393 18.60 -32.45 53.18
N LEU A 394 19.13 -31.36 53.72
CA LEU A 394 18.28 -30.27 54.23
C LEU A 394 17.59 -29.51 53.10
N SER A 395 18.22 -29.39 51.92
CA SER A 395 17.60 -28.76 50.76
C SER A 395 16.43 -29.59 50.22
N THR A 396 16.60 -30.91 50.15
CA THR A 396 15.55 -31.82 49.66
C THR A 396 14.38 -31.92 50.63
N LEU A 397 14.63 -31.95 51.94
CA LEU A 397 13.56 -31.91 52.95
C LEU A 397 12.76 -30.61 52.93
N ARG A 398 13.40 -29.45 52.73
CA ARG A 398 12.68 -28.17 52.59
C ARG A 398 11.77 -28.13 51.36
N THR A 399 12.23 -28.68 50.24
CA THR A 399 11.36 -28.78 49.05
C THR A 399 10.14 -29.65 49.31
N ILE A 400 10.29 -30.77 50.03
CA ILE A 400 9.18 -31.68 50.32
C ILE A 400 8.13 -31.02 51.23
N ILE A 401 8.57 -30.30 52.28
CA ILE A 401 7.66 -29.61 53.20
C ILE A 401 6.85 -28.53 52.49
N ASN A 402 7.46 -27.78 51.57
CA ASN A 402 6.78 -26.70 50.86
C ASN A 402 5.84 -27.19 49.74
N THR A 403 5.96 -28.45 49.32
CA THR A 403 5.11 -29.03 48.26
C THR A 403 3.85 -29.72 48.79
N LEU A 404 3.65 -29.78 50.11
CA LEU A 404 2.41 -30.33 50.68
C LEU A 404 1.31 -29.27 50.70
N PRO A 405 0.18 -29.47 49.99
CA PRO A 405 -0.93 -28.53 49.98
C PRO A 405 -1.61 -28.47 51.36
N SER A 406 -1.80 -27.25 51.87
CA SER A 406 -2.49 -26.98 53.13
C SER A 406 -3.97 -27.37 53.01
N SER A 407 -4.38 -28.44 53.69
CA SER A 407 -5.79 -28.84 53.80
C SER A 407 -6.51 -27.96 54.84
N LYS A 408 -6.84 -26.73 54.44
CA LYS A 408 -7.82 -25.90 55.13
C LYS A 408 -8.60 -25.17 54.07
N ASP A 409 -9.65 -25.83 53.56
CA ASP A 409 -10.82 -25.22 52.91
C ASP A 409 -11.84 -26.33 52.61
N GLN A 410 -12.36 -26.95 53.68
CA GLN A 410 -13.64 -27.65 53.69
C GLN A 410 -14.23 -27.51 55.09
N GLU A 411 -14.91 -26.39 55.33
CA GLU A 411 -15.99 -26.23 56.30
C GLU A 411 -16.53 -24.80 56.19
N SER A 412 -17.61 -24.63 55.42
CA SER A 412 -18.77 -23.73 55.62
C SER A 412 -19.55 -23.59 54.32
#